data_AF-A0A914YY23-F1
#
_entry.id   AF-A0A914YY23-F1
#
_cell.length_a   1.000
_cell.length_b   1.000
_cell.length_c   1.000
_cell.angle_alpha   90.00
_cell.angle_beta   90.00
_cell.angle_gamma   90.00
#
_symmetry.space_group_name_H-M   'P 1'
#
loop_
_entity.id
_entity.type
_entity.pdbx_description
1 polymer ?
#
loop_
_entity_poly.entity_id
_entity_poly.type
_entity_poly.pdbx_seq_one_letter_code
_entity_poly.pdbx_strand_id
1 'polypeptide(L)'
;MVGISYDNVIYKTVKNAIIAQANAAGFVKAEGGVIDEITNIVCSYMMSISVGCKQYSELAGRSTSNSFDLISALTDNGCELIKLKEYMLKNPSVKSIKVPTITTLPSEHVIKVGEERSLPSHIPSFLPRFPNPHTYVSTEITSDFETSYAKARELQAQNKRNAENSLFRYALSTHDSYCLFRSLHETVKDKAKSELEKQEAELQAKRARYSDNVSDMFELKETTNSIVRKTIPDYYFVLKPFPVTNPTMLALCDDQEDESHSTMDDQMDESKLTDGVEISLDDMLSPDSTMSDDI
;
A
#
# COMPACT_ATOMS: atom_id res chain seq x y z
N MET A 1 -8.55 -11.65 0.32
CA MET A 1 -7.75 -12.82 -0.06
C MET A 1 -7.85 -13.82 1.09
N VAL A 2 -8.80 -14.76 1.02
CA VAL A 2 -9.05 -15.72 2.10
C VAL A 2 -7.86 -16.69 2.09
N GLY A 3 -7.00 -16.58 3.10
CA GLY A 3 -5.93 -17.55 3.31
C GLY A 3 -6.54 -18.94 3.30
N ILE A 4 -6.12 -19.77 2.35
CA ILE A 4 -6.52 -21.16 2.31
C ILE A 4 -5.89 -21.78 3.57
N SER A 5 -6.67 -21.92 4.63
CA SER A 5 -6.21 -22.63 5.83
C SER A 5 -5.70 -24.00 5.39
N TYR A 6 -4.48 -24.37 5.78
CA TYR A 6 -3.85 -25.65 5.39
C TYR A 6 -4.76 -26.85 5.69
N ASP A 7 -5.56 -26.75 6.76
CA ASP A 7 -6.57 -27.72 7.16
C ASP A 7 -7.61 -27.97 6.06
N ASN A 8 -8.01 -26.93 5.32
CA ASN A 8 -8.98 -27.05 4.23
C ASN A 8 -8.43 -27.80 3.01
N VAL A 9 -7.12 -27.74 2.75
CA VAL A 9 -6.51 -28.46 1.61
C VAL A 9 -6.45 -29.95 1.91
N ILE A 10 -6.02 -30.31 3.11
CA ILE A 10 -5.95 -31.71 3.56
C ILE A 10 -7.36 -32.28 3.62
N TYR A 11 -8.31 -31.57 4.22
CA TYR A 11 -9.71 -31.97 4.30
C TYR A 11 -10.32 -32.25 2.91
N LYS A 12 -10.11 -31.34 1.95
CA LYS A 12 -10.56 -31.54 0.57
C LYS A 12 -9.91 -32.74 -0.10
N THR A 13 -8.64 -33.03 0.21
CA THR A 13 -7.94 -34.20 -0.35
C THR A 13 -8.53 -35.50 0.18
N VAL A 14 -8.80 -35.60 1.48
CA VAL A 14 -9.48 -36.76 2.08
C VAL A 14 -10.89 -36.91 1.53
N LYS A 15 -11.64 -35.81 1.41
CA LYS A 15 -12.98 -35.79 0.78
C LYS A 15 -12.94 -36.35 -0.64
N ASN A 16 -11.97 -35.94 -1.46
CA ASN A 16 -11.78 -36.46 -2.82
C ASN A 16 -11.47 -37.96 -2.83
N ALA A 17 -10.75 -38.47 -1.83
CA ALA A 17 -10.49 -39.89 -1.68
C ALA A 17 -11.72 -40.72 -1.38
N ILE A 18 -12.59 -40.21 -0.50
CA ILE A 18 -13.86 -40.85 -0.19
C ILE A 18 -14.77 -40.87 -1.42
N ILE A 19 -14.83 -39.76 -2.19
CA ILE A 19 -15.60 -39.71 -3.43
C ILE A 19 -15.06 -40.72 -4.46
N ALA A 20 -13.74 -40.82 -4.63
CA ALA A 20 -13.14 -41.81 -5.52
C ALA A 20 -13.49 -43.25 -5.11
N GLN A 21 -13.48 -43.53 -3.80
CA GLN A 21 -13.85 -44.83 -3.25
C GLN A 21 -15.35 -45.13 -3.42
N ALA A 22 -16.23 -44.13 -3.24
CA ALA A 22 -17.65 -44.26 -3.48
C ALA A 22 -17.96 -44.53 -4.97
N ASN A 23 -17.26 -43.84 -5.89
CA ASN A 23 -17.35 -44.11 -7.32
C ASN A 23 -16.89 -45.54 -7.66
N ALA A 24 -15.82 -46.04 -7.04
CA ALA A 24 -15.34 -47.42 -7.23
C ALA A 24 -16.35 -48.47 -6.71
N ALA A 25 -17.12 -48.13 -5.68
CA ALA A 25 -18.21 -48.98 -5.18
C ALA A 25 -19.48 -48.94 -6.06
N GLY A 26 -19.54 -48.07 -7.09
CA GLY A 26 -20.65 -47.97 -8.03
C GLY A 26 -21.70 -46.90 -7.70
N PHE A 27 -21.45 -46.01 -6.73
CA PHE A 27 -22.35 -44.91 -6.41
C PHE A 27 -22.18 -43.75 -7.41
N VAL A 28 -23.28 -43.30 -8.03
CA VAL A 28 -23.27 -42.22 -9.05
C VAL A 28 -23.62 -40.85 -8.45
N LYS A 29 -24.44 -40.82 -7.40
CA LYS A 29 -24.89 -39.58 -6.73
C LYS A 29 -24.85 -39.80 -5.22
N ALA A 30 -24.41 -38.77 -4.50
CA ALA A 30 -24.39 -38.73 -3.05
C ALA A 30 -24.67 -37.29 -2.57
N GLU A 31 -25.24 -37.17 -1.39
CA GLU A 31 -25.51 -35.89 -0.75
C GLU A 31 -24.23 -35.27 -0.19
N GLY A 32 -24.06 -33.96 -0.38
CA GLY A 32 -22.85 -33.24 0.06
C GLY A 32 -22.61 -33.34 1.57
N GLY A 33 -23.66 -33.16 2.38
CA GLY A 33 -23.55 -33.23 3.84
C GLY A 33 -23.13 -34.60 4.37
N VAL A 34 -23.60 -35.68 3.74
CA VAL A 34 -23.20 -37.06 4.12
C VAL A 34 -21.74 -37.32 3.80
N ILE A 35 -21.25 -36.84 2.66
CA ILE A 35 -19.83 -36.97 2.30
C ILE A 35 -18.96 -36.20 3.30
N ASP A 36 -19.38 -35.01 3.71
CA ASP A 36 -18.65 -34.21 4.71
C ASP A 36 -18.62 -34.92 6.08
N GLU A 37 -19.73 -35.51 6.50
CA GLU A 37 -19.78 -36.25 7.77
C GLU A 37 -18.93 -37.54 7.72
N ILE A 38 -18.97 -38.29 6.62
CA ILE A 38 -18.07 -39.44 6.43
C ILE A 38 -16.60 -38.98 6.42
N THR A 39 -16.31 -37.82 5.83
CA THR A 39 -14.96 -37.24 5.86
C THR A 39 -14.50 -36.93 7.28
N ASN A 40 -15.38 -36.36 8.11
CA ASN A 40 -15.10 -36.10 9.53
C ASN A 40 -14.86 -37.41 10.31
N ILE A 41 -15.66 -38.44 10.06
CA ILE A 41 -15.52 -39.76 10.69
C ILE A 41 -14.19 -40.40 10.31
N VAL A 42 -13.82 -40.38 9.03
CA VAL A 42 -12.54 -40.95 8.54
C VAL A 42 -11.35 -40.19 9.12
N CYS A 43 -11.39 -38.85 9.17
CA CYS A 43 -10.33 -38.06 9.80
C CYS A 43 -10.20 -38.38 11.30
N SER A 44 -11.32 -38.49 12.02
CA SER A 44 -11.35 -38.88 13.43
C SER A 44 -10.78 -40.29 13.65
N TYR A 45 -11.09 -41.22 12.74
CA TYR A 45 -10.56 -42.58 12.77
C TYR A 45 -9.05 -42.63 12.55
N MET A 46 -8.53 -41.90 11.55
CA MET A 46 -7.08 -41.79 11.33
C MET A 46 -6.36 -41.18 12.54
N MET A 47 -6.97 -40.19 13.19
CA MET A 47 -6.43 -39.60 14.41
C MET A 47 -6.41 -40.60 15.57
N SER A 48 -7.48 -41.38 15.76
CA SER A 48 -7.55 -42.42 16.79
C SER A 48 -6.44 -43.47 16.63
N ILE A 49 -6.21 -43.96 15.42
CA ILE A 49 -5.10 -44.90 15.12
C ILE A 49 -3.76 -44.24 15.43
N SER A 50 -3.57 -42.98 15.02
CA SER A 50 -2.31 -42.25 15.22
C SER A 50 -1.99 -42.03 16.70
N VAL A 51 -3.02 -41.71 17.51
CA VAL A 51 -2.88 -41.60 18.97
C VAL A 51 -2.53 -42.95 19.59
N GLY A 52 -3.19 -44.04 19.17
CA GLY A 52 -2.85 -45.40 19.62
C GLY A 52 -1.40 -45.79 19.28
N CYS A 53 -0.96 -45.52 18.05
CA CYS A 53 0.43 -45.76 17.63
C CYS A 53 1.43 -45.02 18.51
N LYS A 54 1.12 -43.76 18.85
CA LYS A 54 1.97 -42.93 19.70
C LYS A 54 2.05 -43.50 21.12
N GLN A 55 0.92 -43.90 21.70
CA GLN A 55 0.88 -44.55 23.01
C GLN A 55 1.71 -45.83 23.03
N TYR A 56 1.63 -46.67 21.99
CA TYR A 56 2.45 -47.87 21.88
C TYR A 56 3.95 -47.58 21.77
N SER A 57 4.34 -46.54 21.00
CA SER A 57 5.75 -46.14 20.97
C SER A 57 6.23 -45.60 22.31
N GLU A 58 5.40 -44.82 23.02
CA GLU A 58 5.72 -44.26 24.33
C GLU A 58 5.83 -45.34 25.41
N LEU A 59 4.95 -46.36 25.38
CA LEU A 59 5.05 -47.54 26.25
C LEU A 59 6.36 -48.31 26.03
N ALA A 60 6.89 -48.31 24.81
CA ALA A 60 8.19 -48.89 24.48
C ALA A 60 9.37 -47.94 24.78
N GLY A 61 9.12 -46.74 25.34
CA GLY A 61 10.14 -45.72 25.61
C GLY A 61 10.70 -45.02 24.37
N ARG A 62 10.06 -45.18 23.21
CA ARG A 62 10.47 -44.58 21.92
C ARG A 62 9.60 -43.37 21.59
N SER A 63 10.20 -42.36 20.94
CA SER A 63 9.47 -41.23 20.36
C SER A 63 9.00 -41.47 18.92
N THR A 64 9.57 -42.48 18.24
CA THR A 64 9.23 -42.85 16.87
C THR A 64 8.38 -44.11 16.83
N SER A 65 7.27 -44.06 16.09
CA SER A 65 6.37 -45.20 15.90
C SER A 65 6.90 -46.14 14.80
N ASN A 66 6.88 -47.44 15.09
CA ASN A 66 7.26 -48.52 14.18
C ASN A 66 6.00 -49.18 13.58
N SER A 67 6.19 -49.97 12.53
CA SER A 67 5.16 -50.81 11.91
C SER A 67 4.42 -51.72 12.89
N PHE A 68 5.11 -52.27 13.90
CA PHE A 68 4.47 -53.07 14.95
C PHE A 68 3.52 -52.26 15.83
N ASP A 69 3.85 -51.01 16.15
CA ASP A 69 2.99 -50.12 16.92
C ASP A 69 1.70 -49.81 16.14
N LEU A 70 1.82 -49.66 14.81
CA LEU A 70 0.69 -49.49 13.90
C LEU A 70 -0.17 -50.74 13.79
N ILE A 71 0.45 -51.92 13.70
CA ILE A 71 -0.26 -53.21 13.69
C ILE A 71 -1.10 -53.38 14.96
N SER A 72 -0.53 -53.09 16.12
CA SER A 72 -1.24 -53.14 17.41
C SER A 72 -2.39 -52.13 17.44
N ALA A 73 -2.13 -50.87 17.07
CA ALA A 73 -3.16 -49.84 17.05
C ALA A 73 -4.31 -50.15 16.08
N LEU A 74 -4.03 -50.75 14.92
CA LEU A 74 -5.06 -51.20 13.97
C LEU A 74 -5.88 -52.38 14.54
N THR A 75 -5.22 -53.30 15.23
CA THR A 75 -5.89 -54.46 15.84
C THR A 75 -6.86 -54.01 16.93
N ASP A 76 -6.47 -53.04 17.77
CA ASP A 76 -7.34 -52.49 18.82
C ASP A 76 -8.54 -51.71 18.27
N ASN A 77 -8.36 -51.06 17.13
CA ASN A 77 -9.43 -50.39 16.40
C ASN A 77 -10.33 -51.37 15.62
N GLY A 78 -10.13 -52.68 15.76
CA GLY A 78 -10.94 -53.74 15.14
C GLY A 78 -10.62 -54.02 13.68
N CYS A 79 -9.47 -53.56 13.17
CA CYS A 79 -9.02 -53.86 11.81
C CYS A 79 -8.15 -55.12 11.77
N GLU A 80 -8.65 -56.14 11.07
CA GLU A 80 -7.92 -57.38 10.85
C GLU A 80 -7.02 -57.30 9.60
N LEU A 81 -5.70 -57.42 9.78
CA LEU A 81 -4.71 -57.27 8.70
C LEU A 81 -4.84 -58.31 7.59
N ILE A 82 -5.39 -59.48 7.90
CA ILE A 82 -5.63 -60.54 6.91
C ILE A 82 -6.65 -60.07 5.87
N LYS A 83 -7.75 -59.44 6.33
CA LYS A 83 -8.78 -58.85 5.47
C LYS A 83 -8.23 -57.69 4.63
N LEU A 84 -7.29 -56.92 5.17
CA LEU A 84 -6.63 -55.84 4.43
C LEU A 84 -5.83 -56.40 3.23
N LYS A 85 -5.09 -57.49 3.43
CA LYS A 85 -4.34 -58.16 2.35
C LYS A 85 -5.28 -58.68 1.26
N GLU A 86 -6.39 -59.32 1.64
CA GLU A 86 -7.42 -59.78 0.71
C GLU A 86 -8.06 -58.62 -0.06
N TYR A 87 -8.34 -57.50 0.62
CA TYR A 87 -8.88 -56.31 0.00
C TYR A 87 -7.94 -55.70 -1.05
N MET A 88 -6.63 -55.66 -0.76
CA MET A 88 -5.62 -55.18 -1.72
C MET A 88 -5.53 -56.08 -2.97
N LEU A 89 -5.63 -57.41 -2.79
CA LEU A 89 -5.65 -58.37 -3.90
C LEU A 89 -6.90 -58.22 -4.78
N LYS A 90 -8.06 -57.96 -4.16
CA LYS A 90 -9.34 -57.78 -4.86
C LYS A 90 -9.42 -56.46 -5.63
N ASN A 91 -8.80 -55.40 -5.11
CA ASN A 91 -8.84 -54.06 -5.69
C ASN A 91 -7.41 -53.53 -5.97
N PRO A 92 -6.68 -54.09 -6.95
CA PRO A 92 -5.33 -53.63 -7.30
C PRO A 92 -5.33 -52.23 -7.96
N SER A 93 -6.51 -51.74 -8.37
CA SER A 93 -6.72 -50.47 -9.08
C SER A 93 -7.19 -49.31 -8.21
N VAL A 94 -7.01 -49.36 -6.88
CA VAL A 94 -7.18 -48.15 -6.06
C VAL A 94 -6.10 -47.16 -6.48
N LYS A 95 -6.45 -46.30 -7.45
CA LYS A 95 -5.55 -45.30 -8.02
C LYS A 95 -5.10 -44.42 -6.87
N SER A 96 -3.79 -44.43 -6.59
CA SER A 96 -3.17 -43.51 -5.65
C SER A 96 -3.57 -42.10 -6.04
N ILE A 97 -4.36 -41.45 -5.19
CA ILE A 97 -4.78 -40.08 -5.40
C ILE A 97 -3.55 -39.24 -5.17
N LYS A 98 -3.09 -38.59 -6.25
CA LYS A 98 -1.96 -37.66 -6.16
C LYS A 98 -2.36 -36.56 -5.20
N VAL A 99 -1.76 -36.57 -4.00
CA VAL A 99 -1.90 -35.48 -3.03
C VAL A 99 -1.43 -34.20 -3.73
N PRO A 100 -2.22 -33.12 -3.73
CA PRO A 100 -1.76 -31.86 -4.31
C PRO A 100 -0.48 -31.45 -3.58
N THR A 101 0.61 -31.30 -4.33
CA THR A 101 1.86 -30.75 -3.82
C THR A 101 1.54 -29.38 -3.26
N ILE A 102 1.66 -29.24 -1.93
CA ILE A 102 1.56 -27.94 -1.28
C ILE A 102 2.76 -27.16 -1.79
N THR A 103 2.54 -26.27 -2.76
CA THR A 103 3.56 -25.33 -3.20
C THR A 103 3.91 -24.49 -1.99
N THR A 104 5.11 -24.72 -1.43
CA THR A 104 5.71 -23.83 -0.44
C THR A 104 5.58 -22.42 -0.97
N LEU A 105 5.08 -21.51 -0.14
CA LEU A 105 5.02 -20.08 -0.45
C LEU A 105 6.35 -19.69 -1.10
N PRO A 106 6.35 -19.02 -2.27
CA PRO A 106 7.58 -18.56 -2.87
C PRO A 106 8.31 -17.72 -1.82
N SER A 107 9.56 -18.11 -1.53
CA SER A 107 10.47 -17.40 -0.65
C SER A 107 10.26 -15.91 -0.83
N GLU A 108 9.77 -15.25 0.22
CA GLU A 108 9.58 -13.81 0.23
C GLU A 108 10.84 -13.16 -0.33
N HIS A 109 10.69 -12.38 -1.41
CA HIS A 109 11.78 -11.60 -1.95
C HIS A 109 12.13 -10.54 -0.91
N VAL A 110 13.08 -10.87 -0.03
CA VAL A 110 13.69 -9.89 0.85
C VAL A 110 14.38 -8.88 -0.06
N ILE A 111 13.77 -7.71 -0.22
CA ILE A 111 14.35 -6.61 -0.97
C ILE A 111 15.63 -6.23 -0.23
N LYS A 112 16.78 -6.60 -0.80
CA LYS A 112 18.09 -6.21 -0.27
C LYS A 112 18.33 -4.75 -0.64
N VAL A 113 18.02 -3.84 0.28
CA VAL A 113 18.29 -2.40 0.10
C VAL A 113 19.51 -2.04 0.93
N GLY A 114 20.62 -1.66 0.30
CA GLY A 114 21.84 -1.22 1.01
C GLY A 114 22.78 -2.35 1.46
N GLU A 115 23.95 -1.95 1.94
CA GLU A 115 24.98 -2.86 2.45
C GLU A 115 24.63 -3.38 3.84
N GLU A 116 24.72 -4.70 4.00
CA GLU A 116 24.45 -5.39 5.26
C GLU A 116 25.63 -5.19 6.22
N ARG A 117 25.43 -4.43 7.30
CA ARG A 117 26.49 -4.17 8.30
C ARG A 117 26.84 -5.47 9.04
N SER A 118 28.13 -5.75 9.17
CA SER A 118 28.60 -6.86 10.01
C SER A 118 28.22 -6.65 11.47
N LEU A 119 27.97 -7.74 12.19
CA LEU A 119 27.76 -7.70 13.64
C LEU A 119 28.99 -7.05 14.32
N PRO A 120 28.80 -6.13 15.28
CA PRO A 120 29.87 -5.60 16.10
C PRO A 120 30.66 -6.71 16.83
N SER A 121 31.94 -6.46 17.13
CA SER A 121 32.85 -7.45 17.75
C SER A 121 32.41 -7.97 19.12
N HIS A 122 31.56 -7.22 19.84
CA HIS A 122 31.00 -7.63 21.14
C HIS A 122 29.81 -8.59 21.01
N ILE A 123 29.32 -8.86 19.79
CA ILE A 123 28.18 -9.73 19.54
C ILE A 123 28.67 -11.05 18.95
N PRO A 124 28.39 -12.20 19.60
CA PRO A 124 28.75 -13.51 19.08
C PRO A 124 28.13 -13.82 17.71
N SER A 125 28.88 -14.52 16.87
CA SER A 125 28.49 -14.87 15.49
C SER A 125 27.36 -15.90 15.38
N PHE A 126 26.97 -16.57 16.48
CA PHE A 126 25.86 -17.53 16.50
C PHE A 126 24.48 -16.86 16.60
N LEU A 127 24.44 -15.57 16.93
CA LEU A 127 23.19 -14.82 17.01
C LEU A 127 22.69 -14.44 15.61
N PRO A 128 21.36 -14.30 15.44
CA PRO A 128 20.82 -13.79 14.20
C PRO A 128 21.37 -12.39 13.91
N ARG A 129 21.51 -12.10 12.62
CA ARG A 129 21.98 -10.78 12.17
C ARG A 129 20.94 -9.72 12.48
N PHE A 130 21.41 -8.48 12.64
CA PHE A 130 20.50 -7.35 12.75
C PHE A 130 19.70 -7.15 11.45
N PRO A 131 18.46 -6.64 11.55
CA PRO A 131 17.69 -6.24 10.38
C PRO A 131 18.42 -5.15 9.60
N ASN A 132 17.94 -4.84 8.40
CA ASN A 132 18.58 -3.83 7.55
C ASN A 132 18.61 -2.45 8.26
N PRO A 133 19.68 -1.64 8.12
CA PRO A 133 19.72 -0.28 8.65
C PRO A 133 18.51 0.57 8.30
N HIS A 134 17.96 0.47 7.09
CA HIS A 134 16.74 1.19 6.69
C HIS A 134 15.47 0.74 7.44
N THR A 135 15.53 -0.34 8.22
CA THR A 135 14.44 -0.79 9.09
C THR A 135 14.41 -0.04 10.43
N TYR A 136 15.54 0.48 10.91
CA TYR A 136 15.65 1.09 12.26
C TYR A 136 16.36 2.45 12.29
N VAL A 137 17.08 2.81 11.23
CA VAL A 137 17.71 4.12 11.06
C VAL A 137 16.77 4.98 10.23
N SER A 138 16.22 6.02 10.87
CA SER A 138 15.52 7.08 10.16
C SER A 138 16.55 7.90 9.39
N THR A 139 16.67 7.64 8.08
CA THR A 139 17.41 8.55 7.20
C THR A 139 16.55 9.78 7.01
N GLU A 140 16.93 10.90 7.63
CA GLU A 140 16.33 12.19 7.30
C GLU A 140 16.50 12.43 5.80
N ILE A 141 15.40 12.44 5.07
CA ILE A 141 15.40 12.78 3.65
C ILE A 141 15.49 14.30 3.60
N THR A 142 16.69 14.84 3.83
CA THR A 142 16.98 16.19 3.37
C THR A 142 17.08 16.08 1.85
N SER A 143 15.95 16.19 1.16
CA SER A 143 16.03 16.52 -0.26
C SER A 143 16.79 17.81 -0.33
N ASP A 144 17.89 17.86 -1.09
CA ASP A 144 18.58 19.10 -1.38
C ASP A 144 17.56 20.03 -2.05
N PHE A 145 16.90 20.86 -1.24
CA PHE A 145 16.06 21.90 -1.76
C PHE A 145 17.03 22.83 -2.47
N GLU A 146 16.76 23.09 -3.74
CA GLU A 146 17.52 24.06 -4.51
C GLU A 146 17.28 25.44 -3.88
N THR A 147 18.12 25.81 -2.91
CA THR A 147 18.10 27.05 -2.13
C THR A 147 18.68 28.22 -2.91
N SER A 148 18.51 28.20 -4.24
CA SER A 148 18.88 29.31 -5.10
C SER A 148 17.96 30.50 -4.83
N TYR A 149 18.54 31.65 -4.51
CA TYR A 149 17.80 32.91 -4.31
C TYR A 149 16.86 33.23 -5.49
N ALA A 150 17.30 32.93 -6.72
CA ALA A 150 16.49 33.15 -7.93
C ALA A 150 15.20 32.34 -7.92
N LYS A 151 15.29 31.05 -7.55
CA LYS A 151 14.13 30.15 -7.47
C LYS A 151 13.18 30.53 -6.35
N ALA A 152 13.71 30.98 -5.21
CA ALA A 152 12.90 31.49 -4.10
C ALA A 152 12.11 32.75 -4.52
N ARG A 153 12.74 33.67 -5.25
CA ARG A 153 12.07 34.87 -5.79
C ARG A 153 11.03 34.54 -6.85
N GLU A 154 11.32 33.60 -7.74
CA GLU A 154 10.36 33.12 -8.74
C GLU A 154 9.12 32.51 -8.08
N LEU A 155 9.32 31.63 -7.09
CA LEU A 155 8.22 31.02 -6.33
C LEU A 155 7.40 32.07 -5.58
N GLN A 156 8.06 33.06 -4.95
CA GLN A 156 7.37 34.17 -4.28
C GLN A 156 6.51 34.98 -5.27
N ALA A 157 7.07 35.31 -6.45
CA ALA A 157 6.35 36.04 -7.49
C ALA A 157 5.18 35.21 -8.06
N GLN A 158 5.36 33.90 -8.25
CA GLN A 158 4.31 33.00 -8.69
C GLN A 158 3.19 32.89 -7.66
N ASN A 159 3.52 32.73 -6.38
CA ASN A 159 2.56 32.69 -5.29
C ASN A 159 1.76 33.97 -5.19
N LYS A 160 2.42 35.14 -5.33
CA LYS A 160 1.74 36.45 -5.37
C LYS A 160 0.75 36.53 -6.54
N ARG A 161 1.19 36.21 -7.77
CA ARG A 161 0.30 36.19 -8.95
C ARG A 161 -0.86 35.21 -8.80
N ASN A 162 -0.61 34.03 -8.23
CA ASN A 162 -1.65 33.04 -8.01
C ASN A 162 -2.66 33.50 -6.96
N ALA A 163 -2.22 34.14 -5.88
CA ALA A 163 -3.08 34.71 -4.85
C ALA A 163 -3.95 35.83 -5.42
N GLU A 164 -3.35 36.77 -6.17
CA GLU A 164 -4.06 37.86 -6.86
C GLU A 164 -5.10 37.33 -7.85
N ASN A 165 -4.72 36.36 -8.70
CA ASN A 165 -5.65 35.75 -9.66
C ASN A 165 -6.77 34.97 -8.98
N SER A 166 -6.47 34.26 -7.89
CA SER A 166 -7.49 33.51 -7.14
C SER A 166 -8.49 34.45 -6.48
N LEU A 167 -8.01 35.55 -5.88
CA LEU A 167 -8.86 36.58 -5.31
C LEU A 167 -9.69 37.28 -6.38
N PHE A 168 -9.09 37.60 -7.53
CA PHE A 168 -9.79 38.20 -8.66
C PHE A 168 -10.90 37.30 -9.19
N ARG A 169 -10.62 36.00 -9.38
CA ARG A 169 -11.63 35.00 -9.80
C ARG A 169 -12.74 34.86 -8.78
N TYR A 170 -12.39 34.83 -7.49
CA TYR A 170 -13.38 34.79 -6.41
C TYR A 170 -14.29 36.02 -6.46
N ALA A 171 -13.71 37.23 -6.51
CA ALA A 171 -14.47 38.47 -6.60
C ALA A 171 -15.36 38.50 -7.84
N LEU A 172 -14.84 38.08 -9.00
CA LEU A 172 -15.65 37.93 -10.22
C LEU A 172 -16.79 36.93 -10.02
N SER A 173 -16.60 35.85 -9.27
CA SER A 173 -17.63 34.80 -9.08
C SER A 173 -18.72 35.17 -8.09
N THR A 174 -18.37 35.92 -7.06
CA THR A 174 -19.29 36.32 -5.97
C THR A 174 -20.08 37.57 -6.35
N HIS A 175 -19.50 38.44 -7.17
CA HIS A 175 -20.08 39.72 -7.52
C HIS A 175 -20.47 39.81 -9.00
N ASP A 176 -21.44 40.67 -9.27
CA ASP A 176 -21.88 40.97 -10.62
C ASP A 176 -20.73 41.59 -11.45
N SER A 177 -20.49 41.06 -12.65
CA SER A 177 -19.47 41.53 -13.58
C SER A 177 -20.02 41.73 -14.99
N TYR A 178 -19.38 42.62 -15.76
CA TYR A 178 -19.62 42.81 -17.19
C TYR A 178 -18.40 42.35 -18.00
N CYS A 179 -18.64 41.71 -19.14
CA CYS A 179 -17.57 41.49 -20.11
C CYS A 179 -17.38 42.75 -20.97
N LEU A 180 -16.13 43.18 -21.17
CA LEU A 180 -15.77 44.32 -22.02
C LEU A 180 -16.22 44.12 -23.48
N PHE A 181 -16.21 42.87 -23.97
CA PHE A 181 -16.57 42.52 -25.33
C PHE A 181 -17.93 41.82 -25.38
N ARG A 182 -19.00 42.62 -25.53
CA ARG A 182 -20.38 42.11 -25.52
C ARG A 182 -20.68 41.10 -26.63
N SER A 183 -20.19 41.34 -27.84
CA SER A 183 -20.39 40.43 -28.99
C SER A 183 -19.74 39.07 -28.75
N LEU A 184 -18.50 39.06 -28.24
CA LEU A 184 -17.78 37.83 -27.88
C LEU A 184 -18.53 37.08 -26.77
N HIS A 185 -18.93 37.79 -25.71
CA HIS A 185 -19.66 37.21 -24.59
C HIS A 185 -20.95 36.52 -25.04
N GLU A 186 -21.74 37.14 -25.93
CA GLU A 186 -22.97 36.55 -26.44
C GLU A 186 -22.69 35.30 -27.27
N THR A 187 -21.73 35.36 -28.20
CA THR A 187 -21.39 34.20 -29.05
C THR A 187 -20.88 33.00 -28.25
N VAL A 188 -20.10 33.25 -27.19
CA VAL A 188 -19.58 32.20 -26.31
C VAL A 188 -20.70 31.64 -25.43
N LYS A 189 -21.60 32.49 -24.93
CA LYS A 189 -22.77 32.08 -24.14
C LYS A 189 -23.72 31.19 -24.95
N ASP A 190 -23.98 31.54 -26.21
CA ASP A 190 -24.83 30.74 -27.11
C ASP A 190 -24.20 29.37 -27.41
N LYS A 191 -22.88 29.36 -27.68
CA LYS A 191 -22.13 28.11 -27.86
C LYS A 191 -22.18 27.24 -26.61
N ALA A 192 -21.90 27.80 -25.43
CA ALA A 192 -21.94 27.11 -24.15
C ALA A 192 -23.33 26.50 -23.85
N LYS A 193 -24.40 27.25 -24.17
CA LYS A 193 -25.77 26.76 -24.05
C LYS A 193 -26.04 25.57 -24.96
N SER A 194 -25.67 25.67 -26.24
CA SER A 194 -25.86 24.58 -27.22
C SER A 194 -25.08 23.31 -26.85
N GLU A 195 -23.90 23.47 -26.25
CA GLU A 195 -23.06 22.35 -25.80
C GLU A 195 -23.66 21.66 -24.57
N LEU A 196 -24.16 22.42 -23.61
CA LEU A 196 -24.84 21.88 -22.41
C LEU A 196 -26.11 21.13 -22.79
N GLU A 197 -26.93 21.67 -23.70
CA GLU A 197 -28.13 20.99 -24.24
C GLU A 197 -27.78 19.66 -24.92
N LYS A 198 -26.68 19.63 -25.68
CA LYS A 198 -26.18 18.40 -26.32
C LYS A 198 -25.71 17.36 -25.29
N GLN A 199 -24.98 17.79 -24.26
CA GLN A 199 -24.52 16.91 -23.17
C GLN A 199 -25.70 16.35 -22.37
N GLU A 200 -26.69 17.17 -22.07
CA GLU A 200 -27.92 16.74 -21.38
C GLU A 200 -28.71 15.72 -22.21
N ALA A 201 -28.85 15.96 -23.52
CA ALA A 201 -29.51 15.01 -24.43
C ALA A 201 -28.75 13.68 -24.52
N GLU A 202 -27.41 13.71 -24.53
CA GLU A 202 -26.58 12.50 -24.53
C GLU A 202 -26.70 11.72 -23.21
N LEU A 203 -26.67 12.43 -22.07
CA LEU A 203 -26.89 11.82 -20.75
C LEU A 203 -28.30 11.24 -20.64
N GLN A 204 -29.32 11.92 -21.16
CA GLN A 204 -30.69 11.42 -21.20
C GLN A 204 -30.81 10.18 -22.08
N ALA A 205 -30.14 10.15 -23.23
CA ALA A 205 -30.09 8.97 -24.10
C ALA A 205 -29.33 7.79 -23.45
N LYS A 206 -28.26 8.06 -22.69
CA LYS A 206 -27.53 7.06 -21.90
C LYS A 206 -28.38 6.50 -20.76
N ARG A 207 -29.07 7.37 -20.00
CA ARG A 207 -30.02 6.99 -18.95
C ARG A 207 -31.17 6.15 -19.50
N ALA A 208 -31.70 6.48 -20.67
CA ALA A 208 -32.77 5.69 -21.30
C ALA A 208 -32.31 4.27 -21.74
N ARG A 209 -31.00 4.05 -21.94
CA ARG A 209 -30.44 2.75 -22.35
C ARG A 209 -30.05 1.85 -21.18
N TYR A 210 -29.81 2.40 -19.99
CA TYR A 210 -29.39 1.65 -18.81
C TYR A 210 -30.44 1.83 -17.69
N SER A 211 -31.18 0.75 -17.40
CA SER A 211 -32.05 0.67 -16.21
C SER A 211 -31.19 0.68 -14.95
N ASP A 212 -31.43 1.68 -14.11
CA ASP A 212 -30.86 2.01 -12.80
C ASP A 212 -30.05 0.93 -12.08
N ASN A 213 -28.76 1.21 -11.88
CA ASN A 213 -28.04 0.96 -10.62
C ASN A 213 -26.65 1.59 -10.69
N VAL A 214 -26.55 2.90 -10.47
CA VAL A 214 -25.29 3.52 -10.04
C VAL A 214 -25.63 4.62 -9.05
N SER A 215 -25.11 4.46 -7.82
CA SER A 215 -25.04 5.49 -6.78
C SER A 215 -24.67 6.84 -7.40
N ASP A 216 -25.56 7.83 -7.29
CA ASP A 216 -25.31 9.23 -7.64
C ASP A 216 -24.16 9.74 -6.76
N MET A 217 -22.94 9.59 -7.26
CA MET A 217 -21.77 10.29 -6.77
C MET A 217 -21.99 11.77 -7.09
N PHE A 218 -21.83 12.65 -6.11
CA PHE A 218 -22.03 14.09 -6.23
C PHE A 218 -21.11 14.69 -7.32
N GLU A 219 -21.57 14.69 -8.57
CA GLU A 219 -20.92 15.36 -9.68
C GLU A 219 -21.58 16.73 -9.87
N LEU A 220 -20.79 17.79 -9.64
CA LEU A 220 -21.24 19.17 -9.83
C LEU A 220 -21.48 19.40 -11.32
N LYS A 221 -22.74 19.58 -11.72
CA LYS A 221 -23.10 19.92 -13.10
C LYS A 221 -22.49 21.27 -13.49
N GLU A 222 -21.82 21.30 -14.64
CA GLU A 222 -21.34 22.56 -15.19
C GLU A 222 -22.53 23.47 -15.53
N THR A 223 -22.37 24.76 -15.24
CA THR A 223 -23.36 25.79 -15.62
C THR A 223 -22.88 26.55 -16.84
N THR A 224 -23.80 27.15 -17.59
CA THR A 224 -23.46 28.01 -18.74
C THR A 224 -22.44 29.10 -18.35
N ASN A 225 -22.58 29.68 -17.15
CA ASN A 225 -21.66 30.69 -16.63
C ASN A 225 -20.27 30.13 -16.31
N SER A 226 -20.21 28.87 -15.84
CA SER A 226 -18.92 28.18 -15.61
C SER A 226 -18.18 27.97 -16.93
N ILE A 227 -18.88 27.51 -17.97
CA ILE A 227 -18.29 27.30 -19.31
C ILE A 227 -17.81 28.63 -19.89
N VAL A 228 -18.64 29.68 -19.85
CA VAL A 228 -18.26 31.02 -20.36
C VAL A 228 -16.99 31.55 -19.68
N ARG A 229 -16.87 31.39 -18.36
CA ARG A 229 -15.67 31.80 -17.58
C ARG A 229 -14.43 30.97 -17.84
N LYS A 230 -14.55 29.71 -18.29
CA LYS A 230 -13.40 28.90 -18.74
C LYS A 230 -12.90 29.35 -20.11
N THR A 231 -13.79 29.79 -20.99
CA THR A 231 -13.47 30.20 -22.37
C THR A 231 -13.00 31.65 -22.51
N ILE A 232 -13.52 32.58 -21.71
CA ILE A 232 -13.16 34.00 -21.81
C ILE A 232 -12.12 34.31 -20.73
N PRO A 233 -10.96 34.91 -21.08
CA PRO A 233 -9.95 35.28 -20.09
C PRO A 233 -10.49 36.23 -19.02
N ASP A 234 -10.03 36.05 -17.79
CA ASP A 234 -10.56 36.77 -16.62
C ASP A 234 -10.42 38.30 -16.76
N TYR A 235 -9.35 38.78 -17.41
CA TYR A 235 -9.08 40.21 -17.62
C TYR A 235 -10.05 40.92 -18.61
N TYR A 236 -10.96 40.19 -19.25
CA TYR A 236 -12.05 40.77 -20.03
C TYR A 236 -13.31 41.07 -19.21
N PHE A 237 -13.32 40.72 -17.93
CA PHE A 237 -14.43 41.00 -17.03
C PHE A 237 -14.10 42.16 -16.09
N VAL A 238 -15.05 43.08 -15.95
CA VAL A 238 -14.99 44.21 -15.03
C VAL A 238 -16.11 44.06 -14.01
N LEU A 239 -15.77 44.18 -12.74
CA LEU A 239 -16.74 44.18 -11.66
C LEU A 239 -17.67 45.39 -11.77
N LYS A 240 -18.96 45.19 -11.53
CA LYS A 240 -19.89 46.31 -11.44
C LYS A 240 -19.52 47.16 -10.22
N PRO A 241 -19.55 48.50 -10.33
CA PRO A 241 -19.31 49.35 -9.17
C PRO A 241 -20.36 49.05 -8.10
N PHE A 242 -19.92 48.79 -6.87
CA PHE A 242 -20.83 48.56 -5.76
C PHE A 242 -21.50 49.88 -5.36
N PRO A 243 -22.81 49.89 -5.07
CA PRO A 243 -23.52 51.09 -4.66
C PRO A 243 -23.19 51.57 -3.23
N VAL A 244 -22.27 50.90 -2.52
CA VAL A 244 -21.85 51.27 -1.15
C VAL A 244 -20.34 51.18 -1.05
N THR A 245 -19.72 52.25 -0.55
CA THR A 245 -18.33 52.28 -0.06
C THR A 245 -18.17 51.24 1.04
N ASN A 246 -17.64 50.07 0.68
CA ASN A 246 -17.43 48.97 1.61
C ASN A 246 -16.23 49.29 2.52
N PRO A 247 -16.34 49.25 3.85
CA PRO A 247 -15.23 49.54 4.78
C PRO A 247 -14.01 48.63 4.58
N THR A 248 -14.19 47.47 3.95
CA THR A 248 -13.12 46.52 3.62
C THR A 248 -12.16 47.00 2.51
N MET A 249 -12.59 47.92 1.63
CA MET A 249 -11.68 48.56 0.67
C MET A 249 -10.86 49.69 1.28
N LEU A 250 -11.35 50.30 2.37
CA LEU A 250 -10.59 51.30 3.15
C LEU A 250 -9.39 50.63 3.83
N ALA A 251 -9.59 49.43 4.38
CA ALA A 251 -8.55 48.64 5.05
C ALA A 251 -7.45 48.08 4.12
N LEU A 252 -7.64 48.15 2.79
CA LEU A 252 -6.63 47.76 1.79
C LEU A 252 -5.84 48.96 1.24
N CYS A 253 -6.21 50.18 1.62
CA CYS A 253 -5.49 51.41 1.24
C CYS A 253 -4.52 51.90 2.32
N ASP A 254 -4.42 51.23 3.47
CA ASP A 254 -3.58 51.63 4.60
C ASP A 254 -2.11 51.19 4.48
N ASP A 255 -1.69 50.57 3.37
CA ASP A 255 -0.27 50.28 3.10
C ASP A 255 0.46 51.50 2.48
N GLN A 256 0.09 52.73 2.88
CA GLN A 256 0.92 53.91 2.62
C GLN A 256 1.95 54.06 3.75
N GLU A 257 3.15 53.56 3.46
CA GLU A 257 4.45 54.04 3.97
C GLU A 257 4.56 54.32 5.48
N ASP A 258 4.82 53.27 6.27
CA ASP A 258 5.64 53.40 7.48
C ASP A 258 7.05 52.89 7.20
N GLU A 259 7.86 53.69 6.49
CA GLU A 259 9.31 53.68 6.69
C GLU A 259 9.60 54.18 8.10
N SER A 260 9.53 53.28 9.09
CA SER A 260 10.13 53.50 10.40
C SER A 260 11.21 52.46 10.64
N HIS A 261 12.44 52.88 10.40
CA HIS A 261 13.65 52.28 10.93
C HIS A 261 13.49 52.05 12.45
N SER A 262 13.46 50.79 12.89
CA SER A 262 13.71 50.43 14.28
C SER A 262 14.94 49.52 14.37
N THR A 263 16.08 50.17 14.53
CA THR A 263 17.26 49.58 15.16
C THR A 263 16.93 49.37 16.64
N MET A 264 16.94 48.12 17.13
CA MET A 264 17.30 47.68 18.51
C MET A 264 17.58 46.17 18.42
N ASP A 265 18.84 45.74 18.48
CA ASP A 265 19.61 45.44 19.70
C ASP A 265 18.99 44.29 20.53
N ASP A 266 19.47 43.07 20.27
CA ASP A 266 19.43 41.96 21.23
C ASP A 266 20.88 41.53 21.53
N GLN A 267 21.39 42.05 22.64
CA GLN A 267 22.55 41.51 23.36
C GLN A 267 22.10 40.49 24.41
N MET A 268 22.94 39.46 24.58
CA MET A 268 23.17 38.56 25.73
C MET A 268 22.99 37.08 25.33
N ASP A 269 23.94 36.16 25.57
CA ASP A 269 24.94 36.10 26.64
C ASP A 269 26.24 35.41 26.19
N GLU A 270 27.37 36.08 26.44
CA GLU A 270 28.69 35.46 26.55
C GLU A 270 28.99 35.22 28.03
N SER A 271 29.00 33.96 28.48
CA SER A 271 29.88 33.51 29.58
C SER A 271 29.86 32.00 29.74
N LYS A 272 30.89 31.34 29.20
CA LYS A 272 31.70 30.30 29.87
C LYS A 272 32.94 29.98 29.02
N LEU A 273 33.94 30.84 29.18
CA LEU A 273 35.37 30.47 29.32
C LEU A 273 35.46 29.34 30.38
N THR A 274 36.33 28.33 30.36
CA THR A 274 37.56 27.96 29.65
C THR A 274 37.76 26.47 29.90
N ASP A 275 38.39 25.74 28.96
CA ASP A 275 39.57 24.94 29.30
C ASP A 275 40.34 24.70 27.99
N GLY A 276 41.55 25.24 27.94
CA GLY A 276 42.46 25.10 26.81
C GLY A 276 43.32 23.84 26.97
N VAL A 277 43.66 23.22 25.84
CA VAL A 277 44.92 22.50 25.66
C VAL A 277 45.43 22.78 24.24
N GLU A 278 46.73 23.04 24.20
CA GLU A 278 47.54 23.63 23.15
C GLU A 278 47.54 22.88 21.81
N ILE A 279 47.57 23.64 20.71
CA ILE A 279 47.87 23.14 19.37
C ILE A 279 49.38 23.31 19.14
N SER A 280 50.09 22.18 19.03
CA SER A 280 51.48 22.14 18.55
C SER A 280 51.48 22.07 17.02
N LEU A 281 52.10 23.07 16.39
CA LEU A 281 52.42 23.13 14.96
C LEU A 281 53.82 22.53 14.77
N ASP A 282 53.91 21.25 14.41
CA ASP A 282 55.15 20.64 13.87
C ASP A 282 54.91 19.28 13.17
N ASP A 283 53.82 19.16 12.38
CA ASP A 283 53.66 18.09 11.37
C ASP A 283 53.64 18.65 9.94
N MET A 284 54.30 19.80 9.72
CA MET A 284 54.88 20.10 8.42
C MET A 284 56.11 19.20 8.25
N LEU A 285 55.97 18.10 7.51
CA LEU A 285 56.93 17.56 6.53
C LEU A 285 56.57 16.12 6.17
N SER A 286 55.89 15.95 5.04
CA SER A 286 56.07 14.74 4.22
C SER A 286 56.57 15.21 2.85
N PRO A 287 57.80 14.91 2.45
CA PRO A 287 58.17 14.94 1.05
C PRO A 287 57.90 13.55 0.46
N ASP A 288 56.96 13.51 -0.46
CA ASP A 288 56.83 12.43 -1.43
C ASP A 288 57.69 12.83 -2.65
N SER A 289 58.84 12.18 -2.87
CA SER A 289 59.48 12.13 -4.19
C SER A 289 60.63 11.10 -4.27
N THR A 290 60.35 10.03 -5.01
CA THR A 290 61.15 9.46 -6.13
C THR A 290 62.61 9.01 -5.96
N MET A 291 62.82 7.82 -6.55
CA MET A 291 63.99 7.31 -7.31
C MET A 291 64.99 6.41 -6.59
N SER A 292 65.30 5.28 -7.28
CA SER A 292 66.61 4.59 -7.43
C SER A 292 67.26 4.02 -6.16
N ASP A 293 67.95 2.88 -6.12
CA ASP A 293 68.52 1.97 -7.12
C ASP A 293 68.92 0.66 -6.38
N ASP A 294 69.11 -0.38 -7.18
CA ASP A 294 70.16 -1.40 -7.07
C ASP A 294 70.13 -2.57 -6.04
N ILE A 295 70.27 -3.75 -6.69
CA ILE A 295 70.73 -5.11 -6.29
C ILE A 295 69.65 -6.11 -5.86
#